data_AF-V5B6C4-F1
#
_entry.id   AF-V5B6C4-F1
#
_cell.length_a   1.000
_cell.length_b   1.000
_cell.length_c   1.000
_cell.angle_alpha   90.00
_cell.angle_beta   90.00
_cell.angle_gamma   90.00
#
_symmetry.space_group_name_H-M   'P 1'
#
loop_
_entity.id
_entity.type
_entity.pdbx_description
1 polymer ?
#
loop_
_entity_poly.entity_id
_entity_poly.type
_entity_poly.pdbx_seq_one_letter_code
_entity_poly.pdbx_strand_id
1 'polypeptide(L)'
;MDTQTINPNDFQSVTVDSTVQEKAVTYPTDGKLYERCRQHLVRLSGRYGLKLRQNYSRKAPYLLLMANRYHSAKQMKRKRVLLS
;
A
#
# COMPACT_ATOMS: atom_id res chain seq x y z
N MET A 1 -10.58 28.58 -42.14
CA MET A 1 -9.35 29.12 -41.52
C MET A 1 -8.46 27.93 -41.31
N ASP A 2 -7.75 27.53 -42.37
CA ASP A 2 -6.88 26.36 -42.37
C ASP A 2 -5.54 26.82 -41.80
N THR A 3 -5.42 26.75 -40.48
CA THR A 3 -4.13 26.98 -39.82
C THR A 3 -3.21 25.86 -40.29
N GLN A 4 -2.27 26.17 -41.19
CA GLN A 4 -1.27 25.27 -41.79
C GLN A 4 -0.25 24.73 -40.77
N THR A 5 -0.69 24.44 -39.55
CA THR A 5 0.17 24.18 -38.39
C THR A 5 0.46 22.68 -38.21
N ILE A 6 -0.28 21.80 -38.88
CA ILE A 6 -0.17 20.35 -38.70
C ILE A 6 -0.34 19.64 -40.04
N ASN A 7 0.60 18.77 -40.40
CA ASN A 7 0.52 17.95 -41.60
C ASN A 7 -0.34 16.71 -41.32
N PRO A 8 -1.18 16.23 -42.26
CA PRO A 8 -2.00 15.03 -42.08
C PRO A 8 -1.18 13.79 -41.70
N ASN A 9 0.08 13.72 -42.16
CA ASN A 9 1.01 12.64 -41.85
C ASN A 9 1.44 12.60 -40.37
N ASP A 10 1.31 13.70 -39.62
CA ASP A 10 1.68 13.76 -38.20
C ASP A 10 0.69 12.96 -37.33
N PHE A 11 -0.51 12.66 -37.84
CA PHE A 11 -1.47 11.76 -37.19
C PHE A 11 -1.18 10.28 -37.42
N GLN A 12 -0.25 9.93 -38.32
CA GLN A 12 0.04 8.54 -38.67
C GLN A 12 0.89 7.83 -37.60
N SER A 13 1.62 8.59 -36.78
CA SER A 13 2.40 8.08 -35.66
C SER A 13 2.13 8.91 -34.41
N VAL A 14 1.53 8.28 -33.40
CA VAL A 14 1.40 8.85 -32.06
C VAL A 14 2.58 8.35 -31.22
N THR A 15 3.54 9.23 -30.90
CA THR A 15 4.59 8.92 -29.92
C THR A 15 3.99 9.01 -28.52
N VAL A 16 3.54 7.87 -27.99
CA VAL A 16 3.09 7.77 -26.60
C VAL A 16 4.32 7.67 -25.71
N ASP A 17 4.72 8.77 -25.07
CA ASP A 17 5.70 8.74 -23.99
C ASP A 17 5.04 8.09 -22.76
N SER A 18 5.06 6.75 -22.68
CA SER A 18 4.53 6.02 -21.53
C SER A 18 5.58 5.93 -20.42
N THR A 19 6.10 7.07 -19.98
CA THR A 19 6.86 7.14 -18.73
C THR A 19 5.86 7.06 -17.57
N VAL A 20 5.44 5.83 -17.24
CA VAL A 20 4.64 5.60 -16.04
C VAL A 20 5.56 5.80 -14.85
N GLN A 21 5.39 6.93 -14.16
CA GLN A 21 5.99 7.09 -12.84
C GLN A 21 5.46 5.98 -11.94
N GLU A 22 6.35 5.23 -11.32
CA GLU A 22 5.97 4.24 -10.30
C GLU A 22 5.17 4.96 -9.23
N LYS A 23 3.86 4.73 -9.23
CA LYS A 23 3.00 5.20 -8.16
C LYS A 23 3.48 4.49 -6.90
N ALA A 24 3.70 5.24 -5.82
CA ALA A 24 4.05 4.70 -4.50
C ALA A 24 2.89 3.89 -3.90
N VAL A 25 2.51 2.81 -4.58
CA VAL A 25 1.52 1.85 -4.16
C VAL A 25 2.20 0.93 -3.18
N THR A 26 1.64 0.89 -1.98
CA THR A 26 2.06 -0.02 -0.94
C THR A 26 2.05 -1.46 -1.46
N TYR A 27 3.17 -2.18 -1.28
CA TYR A 27 3.30 -3.59 -1.67
C TYR A 27 2.13 -4.41 -1.08
N PRO A 28 1.55 -5.39 -1.81
CA PRO A 28 0.36 -6.12 -1.38
C PRO A 28 0.53 -6.88 -0.05
N THR A 29 1.76 -7.06 0.41
CA THR A 29 2.12 -7.73 1.67
C THR A 29 2.70 -6.76 2.71
N ASP A 30 2.54 -5.45 2.53
CA ASP A 30 3.03 -4.47 3.50
C ASP A 30 2.20 -4.52 4.80
N GLY A 31 2.89 -4.39 5.94
CA GLY A 31 2.30 -4.43 7.28
C GLY A 31 1.24 -3.35 7.50
N LYS A 32 1.35 -2.22 6.80
CA LYS A 32 0.34 -1.15 6.82
C LYS A 32 -1.01 -1.63 6.28
N LEU A 33 -1.00 -2.40 5.18
CA LEU A 33 -2.22 -2.93 4.58
C LEU A 33 -2.86 -3.97 5.49
N TYR A 34 -2.06 -4.88 6.06
CA TYR A 34 -2.55 -5.88 7.01
C TYR A 34 -3.21 -5.26 8.24
N GLU A 35 -2.61 -4.22 8.83
CA GLU A 35 -3.19 -3.56 9.99
C GLU A 35 -4.51 -2.86 9.63
N ARG A 36 -4.61 -2.25 8.44
CA ARG A 36 -5.87 -1.70 7.95
C ARG A 36 -6.93 -2.80 7.79
N CYS A 37 -6.63 -3.89 7.09
CA CYS A 37 -7.55 -5.00 6.91
C CYS A 37 -8.04 -5.54 8.26
N ARG A 38 -7.15 -5.71 9.24
CA ARG A 38 -7.49 -6.15 10.60
C ARG A 38 -8.46 -5.19 11.29
N GLN A 39 -8.22 -3.89 11.21
CA GLN A 39 -9.14 -2.88 11.79
C GLN A 39 -10.53 -2.94 11.16
N HIS A 40 -10.60 -3.11 9.84
CA HIS A 40 -11.86 -3.26 9.12
C HIS A 40 -12.61 -4.53 9.53
N LEU A 41 -11.91 -5.67 9.63
CA LEU A 41 -12.51 -6.93 10.08
C LEU A 41 -13.06 -6.85 11.50
N VAL A 42 -12.32 -6.26 12.44
CA VAL A 42 -12.80 -6.07 13.83
C VAL A 42 -14.03 -5.16 13.88
N ARG A 43 -14.06 -4.10 13.05
CA ARG A 43 -15.24 -3.25 12.95
C ARG A 43 -16.43 -4.01 12.37
N LEU A 44 -16.20 -4.80 11.34
CA LEU A 44 -17.22 -5.61 10.69
C LEU A 44 -17.79 -6.66 11.65
N SER A 45 -16.94 -7.36 12.38
CA SER A 45 -17.37 -8.34 13.38
C SER A 45 -18.24 -7.70 14.47
N GLY A 46 -17.89 -6.48 14.90
CA GLY A 46 -18.69 -5.71 15.84
C GLY A 46 -20.09 -5.36 15.30
N ARG A 47 -20.20 -4.99 14.02
CA ARG A 47 -21.49 -4.69 13.37
C ARG A 47 -22.41 -5.91 13.28
N TYR A 48 -21.84 -7.08 13.03
CA TYR A 48 -22.60 -8.33 12.89
C TYR A 48 -22.71 -9.12 14.21
N GLY A 49 -22.25 -8.58 15.34
CA GLY A 49 -22.30 -9.27 16.63
C GLY A 49 -21.40 -10.52 16.72
N LEU A 50 -20.45 -10.68 15.80
CA LEU A 50 -19.53 -11.82 15.77
C LEU A 50 -18.48 -11.68 16.87
N LYS A 51 -18.51 -12.59 17.84
CA LYS A 51 -17.52 -12.62 18.93
C LYS A 51 -16.21 -13.23 18.44
N LEU A 52 -15.19 -12.39 18.27
CA LEU A 52 -13.84 -12.85 17.95
C LEU A 52 -13.22 -13.53 19.18
N ARG A 53 -12.82 -14.80 19.06
CA ARG A 53 -12.07 -15.53 20.08
C ARG A 53 -10.78 -14.80 20.47
N GLN A 54 -10.15 -14.15 19.49
CA GLN A 54 -8.92 -13.41 19.68
C GLN A 54 -8.93 -12.14 18.84
N ASN A 55 -8.54 -11.03 19.46
CA ASN A 55 -8.28 -9.77 18.76
C ASN A 55 -6.87 -9.29 19.12
N TYR A 56 -6.19 -8.68 18.15
CA TYR A 56 -4.85 -8.13 18.31
C TYR A 56 -4.85 -6.60 18.35
N SER A 57 -5.98 -5.98 18.71
CA SER A 57 -6.16 -4.52 18.61
C SER A 57 -5.17 -3.70 19.44
N ARG A 58 -4.64 -4.29 20.52
CA ARG A 58 -3.60 -3.64 21.35
C ARG A 58 -2.18 -3.87 20.82
N LYS A 59 -1.87 -5.10 20.36
CA LYS A 59 -0.51 -5.49 19.98
C LYS A 59 -0.13 -5.03 18.57
N ALA A 60 -1.07 -5.12 17.62
CA ALA A 60 -0.78 -4.88 16.20
C ALA A 60 -0.27 -3.45 15.89
N PRO A 61 -0.82 -2.36 16.48
CA PRO A 61 -0.30 -1.01 16.27
C PRO A 61 1.15 -0.84 16.75
N TYR A 62 1.47 -1.43 17.91
CA TYR A 62 2.82 -1.40 18.48
C TYR A 62 3.82 -2.16 17.60
N LEU A 63 3.44 -3.36 17.15
CA LEU A 63 4.28 -4.18 16.28
C LEU A 63 4.57 -3.48 14.95
N LEU A 64 3.57 -2.84 14.34
CA LEU A 64 3.75 -2.07 13.11
C LEU A 64 4.72 -0.89 13.32
N LEU A 65 4.58 -0.15 14.42
CA LEU A 65 5.47 0.95 14.76
C LEU A 65 6.92 0.48 14.91
N MET A 66 7.15 -0.59 15.68
CA MET A 66 8.50 -1.11 15.92
C MET A 66 9.10 -1.73 14.66
N ALA A 67 8.30 -2.43 13.84
CA ALA A 67 8.75 -2.95 12.56
C ALA A 67 9.22 -1.82 11.62
N ASN A 68 8.51 -0.69 11.60
CA ASN A 68 8.89 0.49 10.82
C ASN A 68 10.17 1.15 11.37
N ARG A 69 10.29 1.30 12.69
CA ARG A 69 11.50 1.84 13.34
C ARG A 69 12.75 0.99 13.02
N TYR A 70 12.64 -0.33 13.16
CA TYR A 70 13.74 -1.23 12.83
C TYR A 70 14.05 -1.24 11.34
N HIS A 71 13.05 -1.13 10.47
CA HIS A 71 13.27 -0.98 9.03
C HIS A 71 14.04 0.31 8.71
N SER A 72 13.61 1.44 9.27
CA SER A 72 14.28 2.75 9.10
C SER A 72 15.71 2.73 9.62
N ALA A 73 15.96 2.04 10.75
CA ALA A 73 17.29 1.88 11.32
C ALA A 73 18.14 0.77 10.65
N LYS A 74 17.64 0.13 9.58
CA LYS A 74 18.26 -1.02 8.90
C LYS A 74 18.52 -2.23 9.81
N GLN A 75 17.83 -2.35 10.95
CA GLN A 75 17.95 -3.42 11.93
C GLN A 75 17.06 -4.63 11.59
N MET A 76 17.26 -5.23 10.41
CA MET A 76 16.37 -6.29 9.90
C MET A 76 16.35 -7.56 10.77
N LYS A 77 17.44 -7.86 11.50
CA LYS A 77 17.47 -8.97 12.48
C LYS A 77 16.46 -8.75 13.61
N ARG A 78 16.39 -7.53 14.18
CA ARG A 78 15.44 -7.17 15.24
C ARG A 78 14.00 -7.17 14.73
N LYS A 79 13.78 -6.68 13.50
CA LYS A 79 12.47 -6.76 12.84
C LYS A 79 12.00 -8.22 12.70
N ARG A 80 12.89 -9.15 12.34
CA ARG A 80 12.54 -10.57 12.18
C ARG A 80 12.12 -11.22 13.49
N VAL A 81 12.84 -10.96 14.59
CA VAL A 81 12.51 -11.47 15.93
C VAL A 81 11.22 -10.84 16.48
N LEU A 82 10.94 -9.59 16.14
CA LEU A 82 9.70 -8.92 16.54
C LEU A 82 8.46 -9.55 15.87
N LEU A 83 8.60 -10.02 14.62
CA LEU A 83 7.52 -10.53 13.79
C LEU A 83 7.41 -12.07 13.78
N SER A 84 8.29 -12.76 14.49
CA SER A 84 8.29 -14.22 14.64
C SER A 84 7.28 -14.70 15.67
#